data_AF-Q07VJ6-F1
#
_entry.id   AF-Q07VJ6-F1
#
_cell.length_a   1.000
_cell.length_b   1.000
_cell.length_c   1.000
_cell.angle_alpha   90.00
_cell.angle_beta   90.00
_cell.angle_gamma   90.00
#
_symmetry.space_group_name_H-M   'P 1'
#
loop_
_entity.id
_entity.type
_entity.pdbx_description
1 polymer ?
#
loop_
_entity_poly.entity_id
_entity_poly.type
_entity_poly.pdbx_seq_one_letter_code
_entity_poly.pdbx_strand_id
1 'polypeptide(L)'
;MVDGAMVFGQVEKLLMQALLDPGFRNELVTLGQSAAPRFACSNGEADVLGALLAHDGAGLAAVLSVLDSAIDVRVSLGLYGAPPHELPNGQPNQSVHGAHSTAINAYAG
;
A
#
# COMPACT_ATOMS: atom_id res chain seq x y z
N MET A 1 -17.51 1.39 24.53
CA MET A 1 -17.36 1.62 23.08
C MET A 1 -16.37 2.75 22.94
N VAL A 2 -15.10 2.43 22.66
CA VAL A 2 -14.09 3.44 22.36
C VAL A 2 -13.86 3.33 20.86
N ASP A 3 -14.08 4.44 20.18
CA ASP A 3 -13.98 4.64 18.75
C ASP A 3 -12.67 4.06 18.19
N GLY A 4 -12.78 3.17 17.21
CA GLY A 4 -11.68 2.46 16.57
C GLY A 4 -10.85 3.34 15.63
N ALA A 5 -10.46 4.53 16.07
CA ALA A 5 -9.45 5.33 15.37
C ALA A 5 -8.10 4.64 15.58
N MET A 6 -7.49 4.12 14.52
CA MET A 6 -6.10 3.66 14.56
C MET A 6 -5.21 4.84 14.97
N VAL A 7 -4.81 4.89 16.23
CA VAL A 7 -3.81 5.85 16.69
C VAL A 7 -2.45 5.28 16.32
N PHE A 8 -1.97 5.65 15.13
CA PHE A 8 -0.63 5.31 14.70
C PHE A 8 0.41 5.92 15.65
N GLY A 9 1.43 5.13 16.00
CA GLY A 9 2.58 5.61 16.78
C GLY A 9 3.38 6.68 16.02
N GLN A 10 4.23 7.44 16.70
CA GLN A 10 4.99 8.51 16.05
C GLN A 10 5.97 7.96 15.00
N VAL A 11 6.62 6.83 15.31
CA VAL A 11 7.49 6.11 14.37
C VAL A 11 6.72 5.65 13.13
N GLU A 12 5.48 5.21 13.31
CA GLU A 12 4.65 4.73 12.21
C GLU A 12 4.24 5.89 11.28
N LYS A 13 3.88 7.05 11.84
CA LYS A 13 3.63 8.28 11.08
C LYS A 13 4.87 8.72 10.29
N LEU A 14 6.04 8.68 10.92
CA LEU A 14 7.33 8.95 10.28
C LEU A 14 7.59 8.02 9.10
N LEU A 15 7.38 6.72 9.28
CA LEU A 15 7.57 5.73 8.22
C LEU A 15 6.59 5.95 7.07
N MET A 16 5.32 6.25 7.35
CA MET A 16 4.36 6.62 6.32
C MET A 16 4.79 7.88 5.58
N GLN A 17 5.28 8.89 6.28
CA GLN A 17 5.74 10.12 5.64
C GLN A 17 7.00 9.89 4.80
N ALA A 18 7.96 9.10 5.25
CA ALA A 18 9.15 8.73 4.48
C ALA A 18 8.85 7.81 3.27
N LEU A 19 7.75 7.06 3.35
CA LEU A 19 7.24 6.27 2.23
C LEU A 19 6.62 7.19 1.16
N LEU A 20 5.82 8.16 1.58
CA LEU A 20 5.06 9.06 0.70
C LEU A 20 5.87 10.24 0.16
N ASP A 21 6.88 10.70 0.89
CA ASP A 21 7.75 11.82 0.52
C ASP A 21 9.23 11.40 0.46
N PRO A 22 9.77 11.17 -0.75
CA PRO A 22 11.18 10.86 -0.95
C PRO A 22 12.14 11.96 -0.46
N GLY A 23 11.70 13.23 -0.44
CA GLY A 23 12.49 14.35 0.07
C GLY A 23 12.69 14.22 1.58
N PHE A 24 11.60 14.01 2.31
CA PHE A 24 11.65 13.73 3.74
C PHE A 24 12.43 12.46 4.07
N ARG A 25 12.30 11.39 3.27
CA ARG A 25 13.12 10.16 3.41
C ARG A 25 14.61 10.49 3.41
N ASN A 26 15.06 11.26 2.42
CA ASN A 26 16.47 11.64 2.29
C ASN A 26 16.93 12.55 3.44
N GLU A 27 16.09 13.48 3.88
CA GLU A 27 16.37 14.29 5.07
C GLU A 27 16.56 13.40 6.31
N LEU A 28 15.65 12.45 6.52
CA LEU A 28 15.67 11.56 7.68
C LEU A 28 16.93 10.67 7.71
N VAL A 29 17.32 10.12 6.55
CA VAL A 29 18.58 9.38 6.39
C VAL A 29 19.80 10.27 6.65
N THR A 30 19.80 11.49 6.11
CA THR A 30 20.90 12.46 6.30
C THR A 30 21.06 12.86 7.76
N LEU A 31 19.95 13.02 8.49
CA LEU A 31 19.96 13.30 9.91
C LEU A 31 20.45 12.09 10.73
N GLY A 32 20.26 10.87 10.24
CA GLY A 32 20.71 9.65 10.91
C GLY A 32 20.24 9.60 12.36
N GLN A 33 21.13 9.21 13.27
CA GLN A 33 20.82 9.13 14.71
C GLN A 33 20.39 10.47 15.34
N SER A 34 20.74 11.61 14.74
CA SER A 34 20.32 12.93 15.24
C SER A 34 18.83 13.21 15.01
N ALA A 35 18.15 12.39 14.20
CA ALA A 35 16.71 12.50 13.99
C ALA A 35 15.90 11.95 15.18
N ALA A 36 16.46 10.99 15.95
CA ALA A 36 15.81 10.38 17.10
C ALA A 36 15.27 11.42 18.11
N PRO A 37 16.07 12.36 18.64
CA PRO A 37 15.58 13.37 19.57
C PRO A 37 14.65 14.42 18.92
N ARG A 38 14.64 14.54 17.58
CA ARG A 38 13.83 15.53 16.87
C ARG A 38 12.42 15.04 16.61
N PHE A 39 12.26 13.74 16.39
CA PHE A 39 11.01 13.17 15.90
C PHE A 39 10.38 12.13 16.81
N ALA A 40 11.06 11.63 17.84
CA ALA A 40 10.47 10.71 18.82
C ALA A 40 9.60 11.45 19.84
N CYS A 41 8.45 10.85 20.22
CA CYS A 41 7.60 11.37 21.29
C CYS A 41 7.87 10.69 22.65
N SER A 42 8.66 9.62 22.66
CA SER A 42 9.03 8.88 23.85
C SER A 42 10.44 8.29 23.74
N ASN A 43 11.04 7.94 24.88
CA ASN A 43 12.39 7.34 24.91
C ASN A 43 12.45 6.03 24.11
N GLY A 44 11.41 5.19 24.19
CA GLY A 44 11.36 3.94 23.42
C GLY A 44 11.28 4.18 21.91
N GLU A 45 10.59 5.22 21.46
CA GLU A 45 10.57 5.61 20.04
C GLU A 45 11.91 6.20 19.61
N ALA A 46 12.60 6.93 20.49
CA ALA A 46 13.93 7.45 20.21
C ALA A 46 14.95 6.32 20.02
N ASP A 47 14.87 5.28 20.84
CA ASP A 47 15.72 4.09 20.72
C ASP A 47 15.46 3.35 19.41
N VAL A 48 14.19 3.12 19.06
CA VAL A 48 13.80 2.48 17.80
C VAL A 48 14.24 3.30 16.59
N LEU A 49 14.01 4.62 16.61
CA LEU A 49 14.37 5.51 15.52
C LEU A 49 15.90 5.62 15.40
N GLY A 50 16.61 5.66 16.52
CA GLY A 50 18.07 5.62 16.58
C GLY A 50 18.66 4.33 16.01
N ALA A 51 18.04 3.17 16.28
CA ALA A 51 18.43 1.89 15.70
C ALA A 51 18.13 1.83 14.20
N LEU A 52 16.97 2.32 13.76
CA LEU A 52 16.58 2.37 12.35
C LEU A 52 17.55 3.25 11.53
N LEU A 53 17.99 4.34 12.13
CA LEU A 53 18.84 5.35 11.50
C LEU A 53 20.33 5.17 11.79
N ALA A 54 20.70 4.13 12.55
CA ALA A 54 22.09 3.72 12.70
C ALA A 54 22.65 3.27 11.34
N HIS A 55 23.98 3.28 11.22
CA HIS A 55 24.68 2.85 10.00
C HIS A 55 24.14 3.54 8.74
N ASP A 56 24.11 4.88 8.75
CA ASP A 56 23.68 5.72 7.62
C ASP A 56 22.27 5.41 7.11
N GLY A 57 21.35 5.05 8.02
CA GLY A 57 19.95 4.77 7.66
C GLY A 57 19.70 3.43 6.99
N ALA A 58 20.66 2.49 7.03
CA ALA A 58 20.51 1.17 6.42
C ALA A 58 19.26 0.41 6.92
N GLY A 59 18.94 0.53 8.21
CA GLY A 59 17.74 -0.07 8.80
C GLY A 59 16.45 0.52 8.21
N LEU A 60 16.36 1.85 8.15
CA LEU A 60 15.25 2.56 7.52
C LEU A 60 15.10 2.18 6.03
N ALA A 61 16.20 2.13 5.29
CA ALA A 61 16.19 1.76 3.87
C ALA A 61 15.65 0.33 3.66
N ALA A 62 16.06 -0.62 4.50
CA ALA A 62 15.56 -1.99 4.45
C ALA A 62 14.05 -2.06 4.73
N VAL A 63 13.57 -1.35 5.77
CA VAL A 63 12.12 -1.30 6.10
C VAL A 63 11.32 -0.70 4.95
N LEU A 64 11.76 0.41 4.38
CA LEU A 64 11.06 1.05 3.27
C LEU A 64 11.08 0.19 2.01
N SER A 65 12.18 -0.51 1.72
CA SER A 65 12.25 -1.44 0.59
C SER A 65 11.24 -2.59 0.73
N VAL A 66 11.07 -3.13 1.94
CA VAL A 66 10.07 -4.16 2.21
C VAL A 66 8.65 -3.60 2.02
N LEU A 67 8.38 -2.38 2.49
CA LEU A 67 7.08 -1.73 2.31
C LEU A 67 6.76 -1.45 0.83
N ASP A 68 7.72 -0.88 0.09
CA ASP A 68 7.59 -0.63 -1.35
C ASP A 68 7.29 -1.94 -2.10
N SER A 69 8.01 -3.02 -1.79
CA SER A 69 7.76 -4.35 -2.39
C SER A 69 6.40 -4.93 -2.00
N ALA A 70 5.96 -4.79 -0.76
CA ALA A 70 4.65 -5.29 -0.31
C ALA A 70 3.49 -4.55 -0.99
N ILE A 71 3.64 -3.24 -1.21
CA ILE A 71 2.68 -2.42 -1.96
C ILE A 71 2.66 -2.84 -3.42
N ASP A 72 3.83 -2.97 -4.04
CA ASP A 72 3.95 -3.38 -5.44
C ASP A 72 3.33 -4.76 -5.71
N VAL A 73 3.57 -5.74 -4.82
CA VAL A 73 2.95 -7.06 -4.89
C VAL A 73 1.43 -6.97 -4.77
N ARG A 74 0.90 -6.15 -3.86
CA ARG A 74 -0.56 -5.95 -3.71
C ARG A 74 -1.19 -5.30 -4.93
N VAL A 75 -0.54 -4.29 -5.50
CA VAL A 75 -0.97 -3.63 -6.74
C VAL A 75 -0.98 -4.65 -7.88
N SER A 76 0.10 -5.41 -8.04
CA SER A 76 0.28 -6.42 -9.09
C SER A 76 -0.73 -7.57 -9.00
N LEU A 77 -1.11 -7.97 -7.80
CA LEU A 77 -2.14 -9.00 -7.56
C LEU A 77 -3.57 -8.46 -7.67
N GLY A 78 -3.76 -7.16 -7.95
CA GLY A 78 -5.08 -6.55 -8.05
C GLY A 78 -5.89 -6.59 -6.75
N LEU A 79 -5.21 -6.67 -5.59
CA LEU A 79 -5.86 -6.80 -4.28
C LEU A 79 -6.44 -5.49 -3.73
N TYR A 80 -6.66 -4.51 -4.61
CA TYR A 80 -7.39 -3.28 -4.28
C TYR A 80 -8.88 -3.53 -4.53
N GLY A 81 -9.63 -3.81 -3.47
CA GLY A 81 -11.09 -3.78 -3.51
C GLY A 81 -11.76 -5.11 -3.86
N ALA A 82 -11.82 -6.02 -2.88
CA ALA A 82 -13.07 -6.74 -2.65
C ALA A 82 -13.28 -6.76 -1.12
N PRO A 83 -14.26 -6.01 -0.57
CA PRO A 83 -14.65 -6.25 0.81
C PRO A 83 -15.04 -7.72 0.96
N PRO A 84 -14.68 -8.40 2.06
CA PRO A 84 -15.23 -9.71 2.33
C PRO A 84 -16.75 -9.53 2.47
N HIS A 85 -17.51 -10.28 1.67
CA HIS A 85 -18.98 -10.24 1.52
C HIS A 85 -19.55 -9.41 0.37
N GLU A 86 -19.24 -9.78 -0.87
CA GLU A 86 -20.29 -9.80 -1.89
C GLU A 86 -20.44 -11.23 -2.41
N LEU A 87 -21.55 -11.88 -2.02
CA LEU A 87 -21.99 -13.14 -2.60
C LEU A 87 -22.44 -12.88 -4.05
N PRO A 88 -22.13 -13.76 -5.01
CA PRO A 88 -22.50 -13.56 -6.40
C PRO A 88 -24.00 -13.82 -6.56
N ASN A 89 -24.81 -12.76 -6.58
CA ASN A 89 -26.22 -12.87 -6.96
C ASN A 89 -26.56 -11.78 -7.97
N GLY A 90 -26.78 -12.20 -9.22
CA GLY A 90 -27.44 -11.38 -10.24
C GLY A 90 -26.76 -11.46 -11.60
N GLN A 91 -27.09 -12.51 -12.36
CA GLN A 91 -26.82 -12.61 -13.79
C GLN A 91 -27.21 -11.31 -14.54
N PRO A 92 -26.43 -10.85 -15.54
CA PRO A 92 -26.88 -9.78 -16.42
C PRO A 92 -27.94 -10.33 -17.38
N ASN A 93 -29.19 -9.95 -17.13
CA ASN A 93 -30.30 -10.13 -18.04
C ASN A 93 -30.17 -9.11 -19.19
N GLN A 94 -29.50 -9.47 -20.28
CA GLN A 94 -29.63 -8.77 -21.56
C GLN A 94 -30.41 -9.62 -22.54
N SER A 95 -31.73 -9.53 -22.45
CA SER A 95 -32.63 -9.89 -23.54
C SER A 95 -32.85 -8.65 -24.40
N VAL A 96 -32.28 -8.62 -25.62
CA VAL A 96 -32.80 -7.78 -26.70
C VAL A 96 -33.23 -8.71 -27.82
N HIS A 97 -34.53 -8.63 -28.10
CA HIS A 97 -35.29 -9.42 -29.04
C HIS A 97 -35.05 -8.95 -30.49
N GLY A 98 -34.75 -9.90 -31.37
CA GLY A 98 -35.37 -10.01 -32.70
C GLY A 98 -34.85 -9.14 -33.86
N ALA A 99 -34.09 -9.76 -34.77
CA ALA A 99 -34.37 -9.66 -36.20
C ALA A 99 -33.80 -10.89 -36.93
N HIS A 100 -34.71 -11.73 -37.44
CA HIS A 100 -34.43 -12.76 -38.43
C HIS A 100 -33.76 -12.14 -39.68
N SER A 101 -32.72 -12.79 -40.20
CA SER A 101 -32.44 -12.87 -41.63
C SER A 101 -31.52 -14.05 -41.93
N THR A 102 -32.13 -15.07 -42.52
CA THR A 102 -31.50 -16.28 -43.06
C THR A 102 -30.92 -15.98 -44.45
N ALA A 103 -29.67 -16.35 -44.71
CA ALA A 103 -29.09 -16.67 -46.04
C ALA A 103 -27.67 -17.25 -45.81
N ILE A 104 -27.47 -18.57 -45.82
CA ILE A 104 -27.00 -19.41 -46.96
C ILE A 104 -25.78 -18.81 -47.69
N ASN A 105 -24.57 -19.35 -47.53
CA ASN A 105 -23.98 -20.37 -48.43
C ASN A 105 -22.50 -20.73 -48.11
N ALA A 106 -22.12 -21.93 -48.56
CA ALA A 106 -20.87 -22.70 -48.55
C ALA A 106 -19.53 -21.95 -48.73
N TYR A 107 -18.44 -22.50 -48.19
CA TYR A 107 -17.51 -23.42 -48.90
C TYR A 107 -16.43 -23.97 -47.96
N ALA A 108 -16.23 -25.29 -48.04
CA ALA A 108 -15.12 -26.03 -47.46
C ALA A 108 -13.86 -25.86 -48.33
N GLY A 109 -12.70 -25.85 -47.68
CA GLY A 109 -11.37 -26.05 -48.27
C GLY A 109 -10.61 -27.02 -47.38
#